data_AF-A0AAV5HYM5-F1
#
_entry.id   AF-A0AAV5HYM5-F1
#
_cell.length_a   1.000
_cell.length_b   1.000
_cell.length_c   1.000
_cell.angle_alpha   90.00
_cell.angle_beta   90.00
_cell.angle_gamma   90.00
#
_symmetry.space_group_name_H-M   'P 1'
#
loop_
_entity.id
_entity.type
_entity.pdbx_description
1 polymer ?
#
loop_
_entity_poly.entity_id
_entity_poly.type
_entity_poly.pdbx_seq_one_letter_code
_entity_poly.pdbx_strand_id
1 'polypeptide(L)' 'MTINTAIEQLLEVVEKHGESAYNEDTDCVGFARLGSEDQMIVAGTMKQLLTVDFGKPLHCLVIVGKTHPVEDEMLEFYRI' A
#
# COMPACT_ATOMS: atom_id res chain seq x y z
N MET A 1 -13.11 -5.38 2.37
CA MET A 1 -11.91 -5.72 1.58
C MET A 1 -10.71 -5.22 2.35
N THR A 2 -9.69 -6.07 2.55
CA THR A 2 -8.44 -5.67 3.23
C THR A 2 -7.43 -5.13 2.22
N ILE A 3 -6.35 -4.52 2.70
CA ILE A 3 -5.26 -4.06 1.82
C ILE A 3 -4.56 -5.25 1.19
N ASN A 4 -4.34 -6.32 1.96
CA ASN A 4 -3.71 -7.55 1.48
C ASN A 4 -4.50 -8.16 0.31
N THR A 5 -5.83 -8.31 0.45
CA THR A 5 -6.67 -8.81 -0.64
C THR A 5 -6.62 -7.91 -1.87
N ALA A 6 -6.56 -6.58 -1.69
CA ALA A 6 -6.45 -5.66 -2.83
C ALA A 6 -5.11 -5.85 -3.56
N ILE A 7 -4.00 -5.96 -2.83
CA ILE A 7 -2.67 -6.18 -3.41
C ILE A 7 -2.59 -7.55 -4.11
N GLU A 8 -3.07 -8.62 -3.48
CA GLU A 8 -3.11 -9.96 -4.07
C GLU A 8 -3.84 -9.96 -5.41
N GLN A 9 -5.01 -9.33 -5.47
CA GLN A 9 -5.81 -9.22 -6.70
C GLN A 9 -5.12 -8.40 -7.78
N LEU A 10 -4.46 -7.30 -7.41
CA LEU A 10 -3.69 -6.47 -8.34
C LEU A 10 -2.52 -7.28 -8.93
N LEU A 11 -1.74 -7.98 -8.10
CA LEU A 11 -0.61 -8.79 -8.58
C LEU A 11 -1.07 -9.97 -9.45
N GLU A 12 -2.19 -10.62 -9.12
CA GLU A 12 -2.77 -11.68 -9.95
C GLU A 12 -3.12 -11.19 -11.37
N VAL A 13 -3.62 -9.96 -11.49
CA VAL A 13 -3.91 -9.34 -12.80
C VAL A 13 -2.62 -9.11 -13.60
N VAL A 14 -1.55 -8.66 -12.94
CA VAL A 14 -0.24 -8.44 -13.58
C VAL A 14 0.35 -9.74 -14.10
N GLU A 15 0.31 -10.80 -13.31
CA GLU A 15 0.77 -12.14 -13.72
C GLU A 15 0.02 -12.67 -14.95
N LYS A 16 -1.29 -12.39 -15.05
CA LYS A 16 -2.15 -12.86 -16.14
C LYS A 16 -1.99 -12.07 -17.44
N HIS A 17 -1.77 -10.76 -17.35
CA HIS A 17 -1.81 -9.86 -18.51
C HIS A 17 -0.42 -9.40 -19.00
N GLY A 18 0.63 -9.50 -18.18
CA GLY A 18 2.03 -9.24 -18.59
C GLY A 18 2.41 -7.77 -18.83
N GLU A 19 1.44 -6.89 -19.09
CA GLU A 19 1.61 -5.43 -19.09
C GLU A 19 1.17 -4.87 -17.74
N SER A 20 2.03 -4.08 -17.08
CA SER A 20 1.66 -3.49 -15.80
C SER A 20 2.30 -2.14 -15.52
N ALA A 21 1.52 -1.29 -14.85
CA ALA A 21 1.94 -0.04 -14.26
C ALA A 21 2.57 -0.21 -12.86
N TYR A 22 2.50 -1.41 -12.28
CA TYR A 22 2.97 -1.73 -10.92
C TYR A 22 3.47 -3.18 -10.81
N ASN A 23 4.22 -3.48 -9.76
CA ASN A 23 4.76 -4.81 -9.46
C ASN A 23 4.92 -4.99 -7.94
N GLU A 24 5.43 -6.14 -7.50
CA GLU A 24 5.67 -6.45 -6.09
C GLU A 24 6.52 -5.40 -5.34
N ASP A 25 7.45 -4.76 -6.06
CA ASP A 25 8.39 -3.78 -5.53
C ASP A 25 7.87 -2.33 -5.62
N THR A 26 6.65 -2.13 -6.13
CA THR A 26 6.05 -0.80 -6.25
C THR A 26 5.66 -0.26 -4.88
N ASP A 27 6.14 0.94 -4.56
CA ASP A 27 5.82 1.62 -3.32
C ASP A 27 4.31 1.93 -3.22
N CYS A 28 3.77 1.70 -2.05
CA CYS A 28 2.37 1.85 -1.71
C CYS A 28 2.21 2.40 -0.29
N VAL A 29 1.03 2.93 0.00
CA VAL A 29 0.63 3.31 1.36
C VAL A 29 -0.69 2.65 1.71
N GLY A 30 -0.68 1.87 2.78
CA GLY A 30 -1.84 1.25 3.37
C GLY A 30 -2.38 2.12 4.51
N PHE A 31 -3.67 2.43 4.47
CA PHE A 31 -4.37 3.16 5.52
C PHE A 31 -5.47 2.28 6.11
N ALA A 32 -5.58 2.24 7.43
CA ALA A 32 -6.71 1.66 8.12
C ALA A 32 -7.28 2.63 9.16
N ARG A 33 -8.60 2.75 9.16
CA ARG A 33 -9.40 3.55 10.11
C ARG A 33 -8.90 5.00 10.21
N LEU A 34 -8.56 5.62 9.08
CA LEU A 34 -8.02 6.98 9.04
C LEU A 34 -8.91 7.96 9.83
N GLY A 35 -8.32 8.66 10.80
CA GLY A 35 -9.03 9.59 11.69
C GLY A 35 -9.62 8.97 12.97
N SER A 36 -9.48 7.66 13.20
CA SER A 36 -9.77 7.04 14.50
C SER A 36 -8.55 7.04 15.43
N GLU A 37 -8.77 6.77 16.73
CA GLU A 37 -7.68 6.64 17.71
C GLU A 37 -6.74 5.47 17.40
N ASP A 38 -7.28 4.41 16.79
CA ASP A 38 -6.55 3.21 16.39
C ASP A 38 -6.20 3.22 14.90
N GLN A 39 -6.04 4.40 14.29
CA GLN A 39 -5.63 4.51 12.89
C GLN A 39 -4.26 3.89 12.65
N MET A 40 -4.04 3.41 11.43
CA MET A 40 -2.77 2.85 10.99
C MET A 40 -2.43 3.36 9.60
N ILE A 41 -1.19 3.82 9.43
CA ILE A 41 -0.63 4.30 8.18
C ILE A 41 0.72 3.64 8.02
N VAL A 42 0.90 2.90 6.92
CA VAL A 42 2.15 2.18 6.64
C VAL A 42 2.52 2.36 5.18
N ALA A 43 3.74 2.80 4.92
CA ALA A 43 4.33 2.93 3.60
C ALA A 43 5.36 1.82 3.37
N GLY A 44 5.49 1.37 2.12
CA GLY A 44 6.43 0.31 1.74
C GLY A 44 6.03 -0.30 0.41
N THR A 45 6.77 -1.30 -0.06
CA THR A 45 6.42 -2.00 -1.30
C THR A 45 5.15 -2.82 -1.14
N MET A 46 4.45 -3.11 -2.25
CA MET A 46 3.30 -4.02 -2.26
C MET A 46 3.59 -5.32 -1.49
N LYS A 47 4.77 -5.89 -1.71
CA LYS A 47 5.24 -7.10 -1.02
C LYS A 47 5.39 -6.91 0.49
N GLN A 48 5.94 -5.79 0.94
CA GLN A 48 6.05 -5.49 2.37
C GLN A 48 4.67 -5.34 3.00
N LEU A 49 3.75 -4.61 2.35
CA LEU A 49 2.39 -4.39 2.86
C LEU A 49 1.57 -5.68 2.99
N LEU A 50 1.83 -6.70 2.16
CA LEU A 50 1.19 -8.03 2.30
C LEU A 50 1.49 -8.71 3.64
N THR A 51 2.59 -8.35 4.30
CA THR A 51 2.99 -8.94 5.60
C THR A 51 2.38 -8.21 6.80
N VAL A 52 1.69 -7.09 6.57
CA VAL A 52 1.14 -6.23 7.62
C VAL A 52 -0.32 -6.60 7.91
N ASP A 53 -0.65 -6.75 9.20
CA ASP A 53 -2.05 -6.82 9.66
C ASP A 53 -2.57 -5.40 9.97
N PHE A 54 -3.39 -4.88 9.06
CA PHE A 54 -4.02 -3.57 9.20
C PHE A 54 -5.24 -3.60 10.16
N GLY A 55 -5.65 -4.77 10.63
CA GLY A 55 -6.76 -4.96 11.56
C GLY A 55 -8.14 -4.75 10.93
N LYS A 56 -9.02 -4.03 11.64
CA LYS A 56 -10.43 -3.85 11.26
C LYS A 56 -10.64 -2.77 10.18
N PRO A 57 -11.68 -2.87 9.34
CA PRO A 57 -12.05 -1.85 8.36
C PRO A 57 -12.37 -0.49 9.02
N LEU A 58 -12.34 0.64 8.29
CA LEU A 58 -12.21 0.79 6.83
C LEU A 58 -10.75 0.86 6.36
N HIS A 59 -10.47 0.31 5.17
CA HIS A 59 -9.12 0.27 4.58
C HIS A 59 -9.06 1.08 3.28
N CYS A 60 -7.90 1.68 3.00
CA CYS A 60 -7.57 2.37 1.75
C CYS A 60 -6.14 2.00 1.34
N LEU A 61 -5.89 1.87 0.03
CA LEU A 61 -4.58 1.61 -0.54
C LEU A 61 -4.27 2.70 -1.57
N VAL A 62 -3.09 3.29 -1.48
CA VAL A 62 -2.56 4.24 -2.45
C VAL A 62 -1.34 3.62 -3.10
N ILE A 63 -1.30 3.58 -4.43
CA ILE A 63 -0.11 3.21 -5.20
C ILE A 63 0.66 4.48 -5.49
N VAL A 64 1.94 4.52 -5.08
CA VAL A 64 2.76 5.72 -5.17
C VAL A 64 3.27 5.89 -6.60
N GLY A 65 3.08 7.09 -7.16
CA GLY A 65 3.60 7.47 -8.46
C GLY A 65 4.95 8.20 -8.34
N LYS A 66 5.19 9.14 -9.26
CA LYS A 66 6.34 10.05 -9.12
C LYS A 66 6.04 11.10 -8.05
N THR A 67 6.90 11.17 -7.05
CA THR A 67 6.80 12.04 -5.89
C THR A 67 7.73 13.25 -5.97
N HIS A 68 7.39 14.30 -5.23
CA HIS A 68 8.27 15.40 -4.90
C HIS A 68 9.11 15.04 -3.65
N PRO A 69 10.33 15.58 -3.46
CA PRO A 69 11.17 15.27 -2.29
C PRO A 69 10.48 15.40 -0.93
N VAL A 70 9.57 16.37 -0.79
CA VAL A 70 8.77 16.58 0.44
C VAL A 70 7.76 15.44 0.66
N GLU A 71 7.23 14.85 -0.41
CA GLU A 71 6.37 13.67 -0.32
C GLU A 71 7.18 12.43 0.06
N ASP A 72 8.41 12.30 -0.47
CA ASP A 72 9.32 11.21 -0.09
C ASP A 72 9.69 11.26 1.40
N GLU A 73 10.00 12.46 1.93
CA GLU A 73 10.23 12.67 3.35
C GLU A 73 9.03 12.25 4.20
N MET A 74 7.80 12.51 3.72
CA MET A 74 6.58 12.11 4.40
C MET A 74 6.33 10.60 4.31
N LEU A 75 6.63 9.96 3.18
CA LEU A 75 6.53 8.51 3.03
C LEU A 75 7.52 7.79 3.96
N GLU A 76 8.74 8.32 4.08
CA GLU A 76 9.78 7.75 4.95
C GLU A 76 9.35 7.72 6.42
N PHE A 77 8.58 8.70 6.88
CA PHE A 77 8.04 8.72 8.25
C PHE A 77 7.16 7.51 8.58
N TYR A 78 6.50 6.92 7.58
CA TYR A 78 5.61 5.75 7.74
C TYR A 78 6.21 4.47 7.14
N ARG A 79 7.46 4.47 6.69
CA ARG A 79 8.07 3.35 5.99
C ARG A 79 8.39 2.19 6.96
N ILE A 80 8.17 0.95 6.50
CA ILE A 80 8.53 -0.29 7.21
C ILE A 80 9.75 -1.00 6.63
#